data_AF-A0AAN5D3R4-F1
#
_entry.id   AF-A0AAN5D3R4-F1
#
_cell.length_a   1.000
_cell.length_b   1.000
_cell.length_c   1.000
_cell.angle_alpha   90.00
_cell.angle_beta   90.00
_cell.angle_gamma   90.00
#
_symmetry.space_group_name_H-M   'P 1'
#
loop_
_entity.id
_entity.type
_entity.pdbx_description
1 polymer ?
#
loop_
_entity_poly.entity_id
_entity_poly.type
_entity_poly.pdbx_seq_one_letter_code
_entity_poly.pdbx_strand_id
1 'polypeptide(L)'
;LIVSAFMGCCLSQSPSSKGETTPQVVNFPRKDSGKLSVKSVEEVNDVFPLELLPLDLFFAILDYAEDSFSALSLVSRTLQYRVQDYVLSRGTHVGDFAISTKTNRNNELEIAIKLDVRTCDSKLFERRTFIGRPIDLHEILRSRRHGVVIYEMKFEVIDFESMIGFMRRTFGKFLTQVSIECDKGYIYRILEKFAFKKLRITYTTLTDATMSRLLQTIEKHGIDQLSLKIQENETSLPLNELYRLSELVRSLRIEQLSVDQNRHNFMFGIPDLHWDTIILNMFSGKLDKLELVNTDFPGYISYWGVKILEEKLPLLKKEIWFSASCSEYSEECEYDVDGYSVDVIRTSPSHHIISIKHSPRVNEKFEE
;
A
#
# COMPACT_ATOMS: atom_id res chain seq x y z
N LEU A 1 -41.75 22.02 15.62
CA LEU A 1 -41.40 20.58 15.49
C LEU A 1 -41.76 20.16 14.09
N ILE A 2 -40.78 19.61 13.34
CA ILE A 2 -40.76 19.30 11.90
C ILE A 2 -40.15 20.41 11.00
N VAL A 3 -38.89 20.11 10.63
CA VAL A 3 -38.15 20.28 9.36
C VAL A 3 -38.53 21.43 8.41
N SER A 4 -37.56 22.30 8.14
CA SER A 4 -37.47 23.11 6.91
C SER A 4 -36.06 22.99 6.32
N ALA A 5 -36.03 22.67 5.04
CA ALA A 5 -34.87 22.60 4.17
C ALA A 5 -34.72 23.89 3.36
N PHE A 6 -33.49 24.16 2.88
CA PHE A 6 -33.09 24.57 1.52
C PHE A 6 -32.02 25.68 1.40
N MET A 7 -31.20 25.48 0.36
CA MET A 7 -30.22 26.33 -0.34
C MET A 7 -28.76 26.32 0.17
N GLY A 8 -27.74 26.19 -0.68
CA GLY A 8 -27.73 26.26 -2.15
C GLY A 8 -26.43 25.79 -2.81
N CYS A 9 -26.57 25.43 -4.08
CA CYS A 9 -25.54 25.00 -5.02
C CYS A 9 -24.48 26.07 -5.31
N CYS A 10 -23.26 25.64 -5.61
CA CYS A 10 -22.44 26.23 -6.67
C CYS A 10 -21.66 25.12 -7.39
N LEU A 11 -21.98 24.97 -8.68
CA LEU A 11 -21.31 24.13 -9.67
C LEU A 11 -20.08 24.89 -10.20
N SER A 12 -18.95 24.21 -10.33
CA SER A 12 -18.00 24.50 -11.41
C SER A 12 -17.54 23.17 -12.01
N GLN A 13 -17.82 23.02 -13.31
CA GLN A 13 -17.43 21.88 -14.12
C GLN A 13 -16.09 22.21 -14.80
N SER A 14 -15.18 21.24 -14.80
CA SER A 14 -14.14 21.09 -15.82
C SER A 14 -13.99 19.60 -16.15
N PRO A 15 -13.60 19.24 -17.40
CA PRO A 15 -13.91 17.94 -17.97
C PRO A 15 -12.81 16.93 -17.61
N SER A 16 -13.16 15.92 -16.83
CA SER A 16 -12.36 14.71 -16.68
C SER A 16 -13.10 13.58 -17.37
N SER A 17 -12.51 13.03 -18.44
CA SER A 17 -12.97 11.81 -19.09
C SER A 17 -12.83 10.63 -18.11
N LYS A 18 -13.84 10.45 -17.26
CA LYS A 18 -14.00 9.26 -16.43
C LYS A 18 -14.51 8.14 -17.32
N GLY A 19 -13.61 7.22 -17.69
CA GLY A 19 -14.02 5.87 -18.03
C GLY A 19 -14.52 5.20 -16.75
N GLU A 20 -15.83 5.23 -16.52
CA GLU A 20 -16.46 4.47 -15.44
C GLU A 20 -16.35 2.97 -15.72
N THR A 21 -15.34 2.33 -15.14
CA THR A 21 -15.29 0.87 -15.03
C THR A 21 -16.14 0.43 -13.85
N THR A 22 -17.34 -0.08 -14.14
CA THR A 22 -18.24 -0.67 -13.15
C THR A 22 -17.60 -1.94 -12.56
N PRO A 23 -17.57 -2.12 -11.23
CA PRO A 23 -17.04 -3.34 -10.61
C PRO A 23 -17.86 -4.56 -11.03
N GLN A 24 -17.20 -5.62 -11.50
CA GLN A 24 -17.85 -6.88 -11.86
C GLN A 24 -17.78 -7.85 -10.67
N VAL A 25 -18.96 -8.33 -10.26
CA VAL A 25 -19.04 -9.47 -9.33
C VAL A 25 -18.72 -10.74 -10.10
N VAL A 26 -17.68 -11.45 -9.68
CA VAL A 26 -17.28 -12.70 -10.34
C VAL A 26 -18.19 -13.83 -9.86
N ASN A 27 -19.19 -14.20 -10.68
CA ASN A 27 -20.07 -15.34 -10.43
C ASN A 27 -19.44 -16.63 -10.98
N PHE A 28 -19.38 -17.69 -10.16
CA PHE A 28 -18.75 -18.97 -10.52
C PHE A 28 -19.78 -20.11 -10.65
N PRO A 29 -19.63 -21.01 -11.63
CA PRO A 29 -20.61 -22.08 -11.90
C PRO A 29 -20.60 -23.21 -10.85
N ARG A 30 -21.79 -23.73 -10.53
CA ARG A 30 -22.01 -24.95 -9.72
C ARG A 30 -21.70 -26.21 -10.54
N LYS A 31 -21.08 -27.20 -9.90
CA LYS A 31 -20.61 -28.45 -10.52
C LYS A 31 -21.74 -29.50 -10.49
N ASP A 32 -22.29 -29.86 -11.64
CA ASP A 32 -23.22 -30.98 -11.78
C ASP A 32 -22.46 -32.27 -12.14
N SER A 33 -22.70 -33.33 -11.36
CA SER A 33 -22.06 -34.63 -11.51
C SER A 33 -22.97 -35.61 -12.25
N GLY A 34 -22.79 -35.74 -13.56
CA GLY A 34 -23.38 -36.81 -14.36
C GLY A 34 -22.56 -38.10 -14.28
N LYS A 35 -23.18 -39.21 -13.87
CA LYS A 35 -22.58 -40.55 -13.86
C LYS A 35 -22.74 -41.21 -15.24
N LEU A 36 -21.62 -41.64 -15.83
CA LEU A 36 -21.58 -42.54 -16.99
C LEU A 36 -20.92 -43.87 -16.61
N SER A 37 -21.54 -44.96 -17.04
CA SER A 37 -21.15 -46.35 -16.78
C SER A 37 -20.16 -46.84 -17.85
N VAL A 38 -19.06 -47.48 -17.43
CA VAL A 38 -17.98 -47.96 -18.29
C VAL A 38 -17.87 -49.49 -18.21
N LYS A 39 -17.80 -50.14 -19.37
CA LYS A 39 -17.49 -51.57 -19.55
C LYS A 39 -15.96 -51.78 -19.55
N SER A 40 -15.54 -52.89 -18.96
CA SER A 40 -14.15 -53.33 -18.79
C SER A 40 -13.41 -53.59 -20.11
N VAL A 41 -12.30 -52.88 -20.31
CA VAL A 41 -11.29 -53.08 -21.35
C VAL A 41 -9.95 -53.32 -20.66
N GLU A 42 -9.14 -54.22 -21.22
CA GLU A 42 -7.84 -54.66 -20.72
C GLU A 42 -6.89 -53.48 -20.41
N GLU A 43 -6.32 -53.49 -19.19
CA GLU A 43 -5.43 -52.44 -18.66
C GLU A 43 -4.06 -52.48 -19.33
N VAL A 44 -3.92 -51.81 -20.48
CA VAL A 44 -2.63 -51.23 -20.87
C VAL A 44 -2.41 -50.03 -19.93
N ASN A 45 -1.39 -50.09 -19.08
CA ASN A 45 -0.96 -48.96 -18.25
C ASN A 45 -0.35 -47.86 -19.14
N ASP A 46 -1.18 -47.20 -19.93
CA ASP A 46 -0.82 -46.02 -20.71
C ASP A 46 -0.70 -44.83 -19.75
N VAL A 47 0.45 -44.74 -19.10
CA VAL A 47 0.82 -43.55 -18.32
C VAL A 47 0.99 -42.40 -19.30
N PHE A 48 0.22 -41.32 -19.13
CA PHE A 48 0.31 -40.14 -19.96
C PHE A 48 1.76 -39.61 -19.95
N PRO A 49 2.39 -39.32 -21.11
CA PRO A 49 3.77 -38.84 -21.16
C PRO A 49 4.04 -37.60 -20.30
N LEU A 50 3.06 -36.70 -20.14
CA LEU A 50 3.17 -35.54 -19.26
C LEU A 50 3.35 -35.90 -17.78
N GLU A 51 2.82 -37.05 -17.33
CA GLU A 51 2.98 -37.53 -15.97
C GLU A 51 4.40 -38.07 -15.70
N LEU A 52 5.13 -38.42 -16.76
CA LEU A 52 6.51 -38.90 -16.64
C LEU A 52 7.54 -37.77 -16.62
N LEU A 53 7.11 -36.52 -16.89
CA LEU A 53 8.02 -35.37 -16.88
C LEU A 53 8.54 -35.07 -15.47
N PRO A 54 9.82 -34.66 -15.32
CA PRO A 54 10.32 -33.99 -14.12
C PRO A 54 9.46 -32.76 -13.77
N LEU A 55 9.30 -32.49 -12.47
CA LEU A 55 8.45 -31.40 -11.97
C LEU A 55 8.82 -30.04 -12.58
N ASP A 56 10.10 -29.73 -12.70
CA ASP A 56 10.56 -28.44 -13.25
C ASP A 56 10.14 -28.24 -14.71
N LEU A 57 10.21 -29.30 -15.54
CA LEU A 57 9.78 -29.25 -16.93
C LEU A 57 8.26 -29.15 -17.03
N PHE A 58 7.54 -29.88 -16.18
CA PHE A 58 6.09 -29.77 -16.11
C PHE A 58 5.67 -28.35 -15.72
N PHE A 59 6.32 -27.74 -14.73
CA PHE A 59 6.06 -26.37 -14.30
C PHE A 59 6.41 -25.34 -15.39
N ALA A 60 7.49 -25.53 -16.13
CA ALA A 60 7.84 -24.68 -17.26
C ALA A 60 6.80 -24.76 -18.40
N ILE A 61 6.20 -25.92 -18.64
CA ILE A 61 5.07 -26.05 -19.59
C ILE A 61 3.85 -25.29 -19.07
N LEU A 62 3.57 -25.37 -17.77
CA LEU A 62 2.46 -24.63 -17.16
C LEU A 62 2.68 -23.11 -17.22
N ASP A 63 3.91 -22.63 -17.05
CA ASP A 63 4.26 -21.20 -17.24
C ASP A 63 3.92 -20.73 -18.68
N TYR A 64 4.01 -21.61 -19.67
CA TYR A 64 3.71 -21.27 -21.07
C TYR A 64 2.22 -21.41 -21.43
N ALA A 65 1.50 -22.34 -20.81
CA ALA A 65 0.15 -22.73 -21.19
C ALA A 65 -0.86 -22.61 -20.03
N GLU A 66 -0.95 -21.43 -19.40
CA GLU A 66 -1.85 -21.18 -18.26
C GLU A 66 -3.33 -21.49 -18.52
N ASP A 67 -3.78 -21.33 -19.76
CA ASP A 67 -5.15 -21.59 -20.16
C ASP A 67 -5.48 -23.10 -20.15
N SER A 68 -4.48 -23.96 -20.27
CA SER A 68 -4.63 -25.42 -20.30
C SER A 68 -4.79 -26.06 -18.92
N PHE A 69 -4.60 -25.34 -17.81
CA PHE A 69 -4.63 -25.93 -16.45
C PHE A 69 -5.95 -26.63 -16.15
N SER A 70 -7.08 -26.02 -16.56
CA SER A 70 -8.40 -26.59 -16.32
C SER A 70 -8.58 -27.90 -17.09
N ALA A 71 -8.08 -27.97 -18.33
CA ALA A 71 -8.13 -29.18 -19.12
C ALA A 71 -7.21 -30.25 -18.52
N LEU A 72 -5.95 -29.91 -18.21
CA LEU A 72 -4.95 -30.83 -17.64
C LEU A 72 -5.41 -31.44 -16.31
N SER A 73 -6.05 -30.66 -15.45
CA SER A 73 -6.58 -31.14 -14.17
C SER A 73 -7.77 -32.09 -14.29
N LEU A 74 -8.38 -32.21 -15.48
CA LEU A 74 -9.45 -33.17 -15.77
C LEU A 74 -8.94 -34.45 -16.45
N VAL A 75 -7.69 -34.46 -16.95
CA VAL A 75 -7.13 -35.62 -17.66
C VAL A 75 -6.84 -36.78 -16.71
N SER A 76 -6.18 -36.51 -15.58
CA SER A 76 -5.85 -37.54 -14.59
C SER A 76 -5.67 -36.96 -13.19
N ARG A 77 -5.72 -37.82 -12.17
CA ARG A 77 -5.47 -37.43 -10.77
C ARG A 77 -4.03 -36.97 -10.55
N THR A 78 -3.06 -37.59 -11.23
CA THR A 78 -1.64 -37.20 -11.14
C THR A 78 -1.45 -35.78 -11.67
N LEU A 79 -1.99 -35.48 -12.85
CA LEU A 79 -1.89 -34.14 -13.45
C LEU A 79 -2.66 -33.11 -12.63
N GLN A 80 -3.83 -33.47 -12.10
CA GLN A 80 -4.57 -32.62 -11.16
C GLN A 80 -3.71 -32.25 -9.95
N TYR A 81 -3.05 -33.23 -9.32
CA TYR A 81 -2.18 -32.99 -8.17
C TYR A 81 -1.00 -32.10 -8.54
N ARG A 82 -0.33 -32.36 -9.67
CA ARG A 82 0.81 -31.53 -10.12
C ARG A 82 0.41 -30.11 -10.48
N VAL A 83 -0.76 -29.90 -11.11
CA VAL A 83 -1.29 -28.55 -11.37
C VAL A 83 -1.59 -27.83 -10.06
N GLN A 84 -2.19 -28.52 -9.08
CA GLN A 84 -2.42 -27.94 -7.76
C GLN A 84 -1.11 -27.58 -7.05
N ASP A 85 -0.12 -28.47 -7.08
CA ASP A 85 1.19 -28.24 -6.48
C ASP A 85 1.93 -27.07 -7.17
N TYR A 86 1.89 -26.99 -8.50
CA TYR A 86 2.40 -25.82 -9.24
C TYR A 86 1.72 -24.52 -8.80
N VAL A 87 0.39 -24.52 -8.75
CA VAL A 87 -0.40 -23.35 -8.37
C VAL A 87 -0.06 -22.91 -6.93
N LEU A 88 0.20 -23.85 -6.01
CA LEU A 88 0.48 -23.55 -4.61
C LEU A 88 1.97 -23.31 -4.28
N SER A 89 2.90 -23.81 -5.09
CA SER A 89 4.35 -23.75 -4.82
C SER A 89 4.98 -22.40 -5.12
N ARG A 90 4.37 -21.62 -6.03
CA ARG A 90 4.80 -20.25 -6.34
C ARG A 90 3.85 -19.25 -5.67
N GLY A 91 4.40 -18.24 -4.99
CA GLY A 91 3.61 -17.09 -4.54
C GLY A 91 3.25 -16.18 -5.73
N THR A 92 2.21 -15.37 -5.60
CA THR A 92 1.96 -14.30 -6.57
C THR A 92 2.75 -13.07 -6.14
N HIS A 93 3.48 -12.44 -7.04
CA HIS A 93 4.07 -11.14 -6.72
C HIS A 93 2.95 -10.11 -6.56
N VAL A 94 2.64 -9.74 -5.32
CA VAL A 94 1.69 -8.68 -5.01
C VAL A 94 2.46 -7.36 -4.95
N GLY A 95 2.00 -6.38 -5.72
CA GLY A 95 2.51 -5.01 -5.65
C GLY A 95 2.09 -4.39 -4.32
N ASP A 96 0.95 -3.71 -4.35
CA ASP A 96 0.39 -3.06 -3.17
C ASP A 96 -0.57 -4.00 -2.44
N PHE A 97 -0.32 -4.14 -1.15
CA PHE A 97 -1.20 -4.82 -0.20
C PHE A 97 -1.79 -3.76 0.73
N ALA A 98 -3.11 -3.56 0.71
CA ALA A 98 -3.78 -2.70 1.67
C ALA A 98 -4.72 -3.51 2.55
N ILE A 99 -4.69 -3.26 3.85
CA ILE A 99 -5.57 -3.88 4.83
C ILE A 99 -6.36 -2.80 5.56
N SER A 100 -7.67 -3.00 5.58
CA SER A 100 -8.59 -2.16 6.33
C SER A 100 -9.61 -3.02 7.06
N THR A 101 -10.21 -2.43 8.08
CA THR A 101 -11.10 -3.14 8.98
C THR A 101 -12.31 -2.25 9.21
N LYS A 102 -13.49 -2.84 9.15
CA LYS A 102 -14.73 -2.16 9.49
C LYS A 102 -15.63 -3.11 10.26
N THR A 103 -16.63 -2.53 10.89
CA THR A 103 -17.69 -3.29 11.52
C THR A 103 -18.83 -3.43 10.52
N ASN A 104 -19.28 -4.66 10.26
CA ASN A 104 -20.39 -4.91 9.34
C ASN A 104 -21.75 -4.53 9.99
N ARG A 105 -22.85 -4.69 9.26
CA ARG A 105 -24.21 -4.37 9.77
C ARG A 105 -24.63 -5.20 10.99
N ASN A 106 -23.97 -6.33 11.23
CA ASN A 106 -24.23 -7.24 12.35
C ASN A 106 -23.35 -6.94 13.57
N ASN A 107 -22.59 -5.84 13.55
CA ASN A 107 -21.56 -5.52 14.55
C ASN A 107 -20.38 -6.52 14.59
N GLU A 108 -20.18 -7.31 13.55
CA GLU A 108 -19.04 -8.22 13.45
C GLU A 108 -17.87 -7.55 12.76
N LEU A 109 -16.66 -8.01 13.08
CA LEU A 109 -15.44 -7.52 12.46
C LEU A 109 -15.29 -8.08 11.05
N GLU A 110 -15.24 -7.18 10.07
CA GLU A 110 -14.92 -7.49 8.67
C GLU A 110 -13.53 -6.94 8.33
N ILE A 111 -12.66 -7.80 7.81
CA ILE A 111 -11.35 -7.40 7.28
C ILE A 111 -11.46 -7.32 5.77
N ALA A 112 -11.16 -6.15 5.21
CA ALA A 112 -11.05 -5.94 3.78
C ALA A 112 -9.57 -5.87 3.39
N ILE A 113 -9.18 -6.68 2.42
CA ILE A 113 -7.82 -6.73 1.88
C ILE A 113 -7.87 -6.35 0.41
N LYS A 114 -7.16 -5.29 0.04
CA LYS A 114 -7.01 -4.88 -1.36
C LYS A 114 -5.61 -5.25 -1.85
N LEU A 115 -5.54 -5.81 -3.06
CA LEU A 115 -4.34 -6.37 -3.64
C LEU A 115 -4.18 -5.91 -5.08
N ASP A 116 -3.01 -5.36 -5.38
CA ASP A 116 -2.62 -4.99 -6.73
C ASP A 116 -1.81 -6.13 -7.35
N VAL A 117 -2.41 -6.79 -8.33
CA VAL A 117 -1.80 -7.92 -9.05
C VAL A 117 -1.59 -7.53 -10.51
N ARG A 118 -0.39 -7.77 -11.04
CA ARG A 118 -0.11 -7.47 -12.46
C ARG A 118 -1.09 -8.24 -13.36
N THR A 119 -1.52 -7.61 -14.45
CA THR A 119 -2.49 -8.23 -15.37
C THR A 119 -2.00 -9.57 -15.93
N CYS A 120 -0.69 -9.71 -16.13
CA CYS A 120 -0.07 -10.98 -16.55
C CYS A 120 -0.21 -12.09 -15.50
N ASP A 121 -0.23 -11.76 -14.20
CA ASP A 121 -0.28 -12.73 -13.10
C ASP A 121 -1.72 -12.98 -12.62
N SER A 122 -2.70 -12.23 -13.15
CA SER A 122 -4.04 -12.16 -12.57
C SER A 122 -4.81 -13.47 -12.71
N LYS A 123 -4.63 -14.20 -13.82
CA LYS A 123 -5.29 -15.50 -14.05
C LYS A 123 -4.80 -16.55 -13.05
N LEU A 124 -3.48 -16.62 -12.86
CA LEU A 124 -2.86 -17.53 -11.90
C LEU A 124 -3.29 -17.21 -10.47
N PHE A 125 -3.35 -15.92 -10.13
CA PHE A 125 -3.88 -15.45 -8.85
C PHE A 125 -5.32 -15.89 -8.63
N GLU A 126 -6.24 -15.66 -9.58
CA GLU A 126 -7.65 -16.08 -9.49
C GLU A 126 -7.76 -17.59 -9.24
N ARG A 127 -6.93 -18.40 -9.90
CA ARG A 127 -6.89 -19.86 -9.68
C ARG A 127 -6.42 -20.22 -8.27
N ARG A 128 -5.38 -19.57 -7.74
CA ARG A 128 -4.90 -19.77 -6.35
C ARG A 128 -5.99 -19.45 -5.35
N THR A 129 -6.61 -18.29 -5.52
CA THR A 129 -7.71 -17.81 -4.68
C THR A 129 -8.87 -18.80 -4.71
N PHE A 130 -9.21 -19.36 -5.88
CA PHE A 130 -10.29 -20.33 -6.02
C PHE A 130 -9.98 -21.68 -5.35
N ILE A 131 -8.79 -22.23 -5.56
CA ILE A 131 -8.38 -23.53 -5.00
C ILE A 131 -8.24 -23.46 -3.48
N GLY A 132 -7.69 -22.36 -2.97
CA GLY A 132 -7.44 -22.18 -1.55
C GLY A 132 -8.54 -21.49 -0.76
N ARG A 133 -9.69 -21.18 -1.40
CA ARG A 133 -10.71 -20.28 -0.84
C ARG A 133 -11.11 -20.70 0.56
N PRO A 134 -10.87 -19.86 1.58
CA PRO A 134 -11.25 -20.19 2.94
C PRO A 134 -12.75 -19.90 3.15
N ILE A 135 -13.34 -20.50 4.17
CA ILE A 135 -14.79 -20.45 4.43
C ILE A 135 -15.25 -19.02 4.77
N ASP A 136 -14.38 -18.25 5.40
CA ASP A 136 -14.58 -16.86 5.81
C ASP A 136 -14.48 -15.82 4.68
N LEU A 137 -13.95 -16.20 3.51
CA LEU A 137 -13.89 -15.33 2.34
C LEU A 137 -15.22 -15.33 1.59
N HIS A 138 -16.10 -14.39 1.95
CA HIS A 138 -17.46 -14.32 1.41
C HIS A 138 -17.55 -13.50 0.12
N GLU A 139 -16.73 -12.45 -0.05
CA GLU A 139 -16.79 -11.56 -1.21
C GLU A 139 -15.40 -11.29 -1.80
N ILE A 140 -15.31 -11.35 -3.13
CA ILE A 140 -14.14 -10.92 -3.90
C ILE A 140 -14.65 -9.98 -4.99
N LEU A 141 -14.26 -8.72 -4.90
CA LEU A 141 -14.50 -7.73 -5.93
C LEU A 141 -13.26 -7.58 -6.81
N ARG A 142 -13.49 -7.32 -8.09
CA ARG A 142 -12.44 -7.15 -9.08
C ARG A 142 -12.65 -5.84 -9.82
N SER A 143 -11.57 -5.08 -9.95
CA SER A 143 -11.48 -3.94 -10.87
C SER A 143 -10.15 -3.95 -11.62
N ARG A 144 -10.03 -3.16 -12.69
CA ARG A 144 -8.81 -3.05 -13.50
C ARG A 144 -8.37 -1.61 -13.57
N ARG A 145 -7.06 -1.39 -13.44
CA ARG A 145 -6.43 -0.07 -13.57
C ARG A 145 -5.04 -0.21 -14.18
N HIS A 146 -4.78 0.43 -15.32
CA HIS A 146 -3.46 0.59 -15.95
C HIS A 146 -2.48 -0.59 -15.75
N GLY A 147 -2.74 -1.74 -16.37
CA GLY A 147 -1.83 -2.90 -16.30
C GLY A 147 -1.88 -3.70 -15.00
N VAL A 148 -2.71 -3.30 -14.03
CA VAL A 148 -2.95 -3.99 -12.75
C VAL A 148 -4.43 -4.39 -12.63
N VAL A 149 -4.68 -5.52 -11.99
CA VAL A 149 -5.99 -5.97 -11.55
C VAL A 149 -6.03 -5.82 -10.02
N ILE A 150 -6.99 -5.05 -9.54
CA ILE A 150 -7.19 -4.80 -8.12
C ILE A 150 -8.24 -5.78 -7.62
N TYR A 151 -7.86 -6.59 -6.63
CA TYR A 151 -8.76 -7.51 -5.93
C TYR A 151 -9.07 -6.95 -4.56
N GLU A 152 -10.35 -6.84 -4.21
CA GLU A 152 -10.79 -6.55 -2.85
C GLU A 152 -11.45 -7.80 -2.27
N MET A 153 -10.81 -8.38 -1.26
CA MET A 153 -11.25 -9.58 -0.56
C MET A 153 -11.81 -9.21 0.80
N LYS A 154 -13.02 -9.64 1.12
CA LYS A 154 -13.66 -9.39 2.41
C LYS A 154 -13.77 -10.68 3.21
N PHE A 155 -13.25 -10.64 4.42
CA PHE A 155 -13.22 -11.76 5.35
C PHE A 155 -14.11 -11.45 6.55
N GLU A 156 -15.02 -12.37 6.89
CA GLU A 156 -15.67 -12.42 8.19
C GLU A 156 -14.73 -13.14 9.14
N VAL A 157 -14.25 -12.47 10.19
CA VAL A 157 -13.16 -13.04 10.99
C VAL A 157 -13.65 -14.14 11.92
N ILE A 158 -13.70 -15.37 11.39
CA ILE A 158 -14.01 -16.58 12.16
C ILE A 158 -12.72 -17.21 12.69
N ASP A 159 -11.68 -17.29 11.84
CA ASP A 159 -10.37 -17.86 12.19
C ASP A 159 -9.22 -17.11 11.50
N PHE A 160 -8.48 -16.31 12.28
CA PHE A 160 -7.31 -15.57 11.80
C PHE A 160 -6.22 -16.46 11.21
N GLU A 161 -5.97 -17.64 11.77
CA GLU A 161 -4.87 -18.50 11.31
C GLU A 161 -5.19 -19.15 9.96
N SER A 162 -6.46 -19.53 9.75
CA SER A 162 -6.95 -19.97 8.43
C SER A 162 -6.79 -18.86 7.37
N MET A 163 -7.23 -17.64 7.68
CA MET A 163 -7.07 -16.48 6.79
C MET A 163 -5.59 -16.23 6.47
N ILE A 164 -4.73 -16.14 7.47
CA ILE A 164 -3.29 -15.92 7.30
C ILE A 164 -2.66 -17.05 6.47
N GLY A 165 -3.02 -18.30 6.73
CA GLY A 165 -2.58 -19.45 5.96
C GLY A 165 -2.98 -19.37 4.50
N PHE A 166 -4.22 -18.96 4.22
CA PHE A 166 -4.71 -18.70 2.87
C PHE A 166 -3.90 -17.60 2.16
N MET A 167 -3.70 -16.47 2.83
CA MET A 167 -2.95 -15.34 2.27
C MET A 167 -1.51 -15.73 1.94
N ARG A 168 -0.81 -16.44 2.84
CA ARG A 168 0.56 -16.89 2.59
C ARG A 168 0.66 -17.81 1.36
N ARG A 169 -0.32 -18.69 1.17
CA ARG A 169 -0.37 -19.58 -0.01
C ARG A 169 -0.69 -18.83 -1.30
N THR A 170 -1.50 -17.77 -1.21
CA THR A 170 -2.00 -17.05 -2.39
C THR A 170 -1.06 -15.91 -2.82
N PHE A 171 -0.56 -15.16 -1.85
CA PHE A 171 0.23 -13.93 -2.03
C PHE A 171 1.74 -14.19 -1.90
N GLY A 172 2.13 -15.36 -1.42
CA GLY A 172 3.52 -15.66 -1.09
C GLY A 172 3.98 -15.01 0.22
N LYS A 173 5.30 -14.84 0.36
CA LYS A 173 5.96 -14.35 1.59
C LYS A 173 6.39 -12.88 1.52
N PHE A 174 6.45 -12.31 0.32
CA PHE A 174 7.01 -10.98 0.08
C PHE A 174 5.92 -10.08 -0.48
N LEU A 175 5.76 -8.92 0.13
CA LEU A 175 4.87 -7.85 -0.33
C LEU A 175 5.74 -6.64 -0.68
N THR A 176 5.42 -5.95 -1.77
CA THR A 176 6.20 -4.78 -2.19
C THR A 176 5.95 -3.61 -1.24
N GLN A 177 4.68 -3.37 -0.92
CA GLN A 177 4.22 -2.30 -0.06
C GLN A 177 3.01 -2.76 0.76
N VAL A 178 2.95 -2.31 2.02
CA VAL A 178 1.81 -2.54 2.92
C VAL A 178 1.17 -1.20 3.27
N SER A 179 -0.15 -1.10 3.09
CA SER A 179 -0.97 0.05 3.50
C SER A 179 -1.95 -0.36 4.60
N ILE A 180 -2.00 0.38 5.69
CA ILE A 180 -2.90 0.15 6.84
C ILE A 180 -3.82 1.36 6.99
N GLU A 181 -5.13 1.15 6.82
CA GLU A 181 -6.14 2.22 6.95
C GLU A 181 -6.75 2.29 8.36
N CYS A 182 -6.50 1.29 9.21
CA CYS A 182 -6.99 1.26 10.59
C CYS A 182 -5.96 0.65 11.53
N ASP A 183 -5.71 1.27 12.67
CA ASP A 183 -4.76 0.77 13.64
C ASP A 183 -5.41 -0.18 14.67
N LYS A 184 -5.44 -1.46 14.33
CA LYS A 184 -5.89 -2.51 15.26
C LYS A 184 -4.76 -3.49 15.51
N GLY A 185 -4.57 -3.88 16.78
CA GLY A 185 -3.46 -4.74 17.19
C GLY A 185 -3.33 -6.05 16.41
N TYR A 186 -4.44 -6.64 15.96
CA TYR A 186 -4.42 -7.87 15.18
C TYR A 186 -3.89 -7.70 13.74
N ILE A 187 -3.91 -6.50 13.16
CA ILE A 187 -3.31 -6.25 11.84
C ILE A 187 -1.81 -6.51 11.90
N TYR A 188 -1.13 -6.07 12.96
CA TYR A 188 0.30 -6.33 13.12
C TYR A 188 0.58 -7.82 13.16
N ARG A 189 -0.23 -8.64 13.85
CA ARG A 189 -0.11 -10.11 13.85
C ARG A 189 -0.18 -10.73 12.46
N ILE A 190 -1.03 -10.16 11.59
CA ILE A 190 -1.12 -10.57 10.18
C ILE A 190 0.19 -10.23 9.46
N LEU A 191 0.68 -9.00 9.64
CA LEU A 191 1.87 -8.49 8.97
C LEU A 191 3.15 -9.23 9.40
N GLU A 192 3.22 -9.76 10.62
CA GLU A 192 4.37 -10.57 11.08
C GLU A 192 4.71 -11.76 10.18
N LYS A 193 3.76 -12.21 9.36
CA LYS A 193 3.96 -13.36 8.46
C LYS A 193 4.49 -12.98 7.09
N PHE A 194 4.68 -11.69 6.82
CA PHE A 194 5.13 -11.16 5.53
C PHE A 194 6.41 -10.34 5.69
N ALA A 195 7.25 -10.40 4.66
CA ALA A 195 8.39 -9.50 4.50
C ALA A 195 7.99 -8.37 3.55
N PHE A 196 8.26 -7.13 3.97
CA PHE A 196 7.99 -5.92 3.19
C PHE A 196 8.92 -4.80 3.68
N LYS A 197 9.16 -3.81 2.82
CA LYS A 197 10.09 -2.70 3.10
C LYS A 197 9.46 -1.31 3.03
N LYS A 198 8.23 -1.24 2.48
CA LYS A 198 7.46 0.00 2.33
C LYS A 198 6.18 -0.11 3.15
N LEU A 199 5.96 0.84 4.03
CA LEU A 199 4.82 0.88 4.94
C LEU A 199 4.10 2.21 4.80
N ARG A 200 2.78 2.15 4.59
CA ARG A 200 1.89 3.30 4.57
C ARG A 200 0.84 3.13 5.65
N ILE A 201 0.63 4.13 6.47
CA ILE A 201 -0.37 4.06 7.54
C ILE A 201 -1.11 5.38 7.65
N THR A 202 -2.42 5.29 7.89
CA THR A 202 -3.27 6.42 8.22
C THR A 202 -3.77 6.30 9.66
N TYR A 203 -3.56 7.35 10.45
CA TYR A 203 -4.07 7.48 11.83
C TYR A 203 -5.00 8.68 11.95
N THR A 204 -6.17 8.46 12.53
CA THR A 204 -7.00 9.57 13.03
C THR A 204 -6.35 10.20 14.25
N THR A 205 -5.92 9.38 15.22
CA THR A 205 -5.23 9.86 16.42
C THR A 205 -4.01 8.97 16.68
N LEU A 206 -2.84 9.57 16.75
CA LEU A 206 -1.58 8.90 17.05
C LEU A 206 -1.24 9.07 18.54
N THR A 207 -1.34 7.99 19.30
CA THR A 207 -1.00 7.96 20.74
C THR A 207 0.34 7.27 20.99
N ASP A 208 0.90 7.39 22.20
CA ASP A 208 2.17 6.74 22.57
C ASP A 208 2.14 5.20 22.39
N ALA A 209 1.01 4.56 22.69
CA ALA A 209 0.84 3.12 22.52
C ALA A 209 0.83 2.70 21.04
N THR A 210 0.31 3.56 20.17
CA THR A 210 0.28 3.35 18.73
C THR A 210 1.65 3.62 18.10
N MET A 211 2.31 4.72 18.50
CA MET A 211 3.68 5.02 18.08
C MET A 211 4.65 3.91 18.47
N SER A 212 4.55 3.39 19.70
CA SER A 212 5.38 2.27 20.17
C SER A 212 5.22 1.03 19.29
N ARG A 213 3.99 0.69 18.88
CA ARG A 213 3.73 -0.44 17.96
C ARG A 213 4.26 -0.17 16.56
N LEU A 214 4.14 1.06 16.05
CA LEU A 214 4.68 1.47 14.77
C LEU A 214 6.21 1.29 14.75
N LEU A 215 6.92 1.81 15.75
CA LEU A 215 8.37 1.72 15.84
C LEU A 215 8.85 0.26 15.92
N GLN A 216 8.20 -0.56 16.75
CA GLN A 216 8.48 -2.00 16.82
C GLN A 216 8.29 -2.69 15.46
N THR A 217 7.27 -2.29 14.71
CA THR A 217 7.00 -2.84 13.37
C THR A 217 8.08 -2.43 12.38
N ILE A 218 8.51 -1.16 12.41
CA ILE A 218 9.58 -0.62 11.56
C ILE A 218 10.88 -1.38 11.79
N GLU A 219 11.28 -1.53 13.05
CA GLU A 219 12.50 -2.26 13.44
C GLU A 219 12.42 -3.74 13.05
N LYS A 220 11.31 -4.41 13.40
CA LYS A 220 11.12 -5.85 13.15
C LYS A 220 11.15 -6.20 11.67
N HIS A 221 10.53 -5.38 10.82
CA HIS A 221 10.45 -5.64 9.39
C HIS A 221 11.59 -4.98 8.59
N GLY A 222 12.42 -4.15 9.23
CA GLY A 222 13.47 -3.40 8.54
C GLY A 222 12.90 -2.47 7.47
N ILE A 223 11.86 -1.71 7.84
CA ILE A 223 11.17 -0.80 6.92
C ILE A 223 12.13 0.28 6.45
N ASP A 224 12.29 0.40 5.13
CA ASP A 224 13.16 1.39 4.49
C ASP A 224 12.39 2.68 4.17
N GLN A 225 11.09 2.57 3.86
CA GLN A 225 10.22 3.69 3.51
C GLN A 225 8.92 3.67 4.32
N LEU A 226 8.64 4.79 4.99
CA LEU A 226 7.41 5.02 5.75
C LEU A 226 6.64 6.21 5.16
N SER A 227 5.33 6.01 4.95
CA SER A 227 4.38 7.08 4.65
C SER A 227 3.31 7.12 5.72
N LEU A 228 3.20 8.24 6.42
CA LEU A 228 2.40 8.39 7.61
C LEU A 228 1.40 9.52 7.40
N LYS A 229 0.11 9.19 7.31
CA LYS A 229 -0.98 10.18 7.28
C LYS A 229 -1.57 10.31 8.68
N ILE A 230 -1.61 11.50 9.25
CA ILE A 230 -2.10 11.70 10.62
C ILE A 230 -3.04 12.89 10.66
N GLN A 231 -4.17 12.73 11.35
CA GLN A 231 -5.03 13.86 11.70
C GLN A 231 -4.61 14.48 13.04
N GLU A 232 -4.59 13.73 14.14
CA GLU A 232 -4.18 14.24 15.45
C GLU A 232 -2.99 13.45 16.01
N ASN A 233 -2.03 14.16 16.60
CA ASN A 233 -0.91 13.55 17.32
C ASN A 233 -1.00 13.91 18.81
N GLU A 234 -1.27 12.89 19.63
CA GLU A 234 -1.40 12.95 21.09
C GLU A 234 -0.25 12.23 21.80
N THR A 235 0.86 11.96 21.09
CA THR A 235 2.07 11.44 21.73
C THR A 235 2.61 12.44 22.75
N SER A 236 3.20 11.94 23.82
CA SER A 236 3.72 12.77 24.92
C SER A 236 4.98 13.55 24.51
N LEU A 237 5.78 13.00 23.59
CA LEU A 237 7.04 13.59 23.11
C LEU A 237 7.11 13.56 21.57
N PRO A 238 6.24 14.29 20.86
CA PRO A 238 6.08 14.18 19.40
C PRO A 238 7.37 14.45 18.63
N LEU A 239 8.20 15.39 19.11
CA LEU A 239 9.48 15.70 18.49
C LEU A 239 10.49 14.55 18.62
N ASN A 240 10.57 13.91 19.79
CA ASN A 240 11.48 12.79 20.01
C ASN A 240 11.06 11.59 19.14
N GLU A 241 9.76 11.34 19.03
CA GLU A 241 9.27 10.26 18.18
C GLU A 241 9.53 10.53 16.70
N LEU A 242 9.44 11.79 16.25
CA LEU A 242 9.81 12.19 14.90
C LEU A 242 11.30 11.91 14.60
N TYR A 243 12.20 12.23 15.53
CA TYR A 243 13.62 11.90 15.38
C TYR A 243 13.86 10.40 15.34
N ARG A 244 13.22 9.63 16.23
CA ARG A 244 13.32 8.16 16.22
C ARG A 244 12.86 7.57 14.89
N LEU A 245 11.78 8.07 14.30
CA LEU A 245 11.35 7.65 12.96
C LEU A 245 12.44 7.93 11.92
N SER A 246 13.04 9.13 11.93
CA SER A 246 14.10 9.51 10.99
C SER A 246 15.41 8.71 11.11
N GLU A 247 15.67 8.13 12.29
CA GLU A 247 16.82 7.25 12.51
C GLU A 247 16.59 5.84 11.95
N LEU A 248 15.33 5.38 11.92
CA LEU A 248 15.00 4.01 11.53
C LEU A 248 14.82 3.83 10.01
N VAL A 249 14.27 4.83 9.30
CA VAL A 249 13.92 4.73 7.87
C VAL A 249 14.85 5.59 6.99
N ARG A 250 14.97 5.21 5.71
CA ARG A 250 15.69 6.02 4.70
C ARG A 250 14.78 7.03 4.01
N SER A 251 13.49 6.73 3.94
CA SER A 251 12.48 7.59 3.32
C SER A 251 11.28 7.76 4.24
N LEU A 252 10.91 9.00 4.52
CA LEU A 252 9.80 9.36 5.40
C LEU A 252 8.90 10.36 4.70
N ARG A 253 7.61 10.06 4.63
CA ARG A 253 6.56 11.01 4.27
C ARG A 253 5.63 11.17 5.46
N ILE A 254 5.31 12.41 5.79
CA ILE A 254 4.32 12.76 6.79
C ILE A 254 3.29 13.67 6.14
N GLU A 255 2.04 13.25 6.15
CA GLU A 255 0.91 14.01 5.64
C GLU A 255 -0.02 14.36 6.81
N GLN A 256 -0.06 15.63 7.17
CA GLN A 256 -0.95 16.17 8.18
C GLN A 256 -2.32 16.41 7.54
N LEU A 257 -3.32 15.68 8.01
CA LEU A 257 -4.72 15.85 7.62
C LEU A 257 -5.35 17.02 8.39
N SER A 258 -6.43 17.55 7.83
CA SER A 258 -7.21 18.64 8.41
C SER A 258 -7.65 18.34 9.85
N VAL A 259 -7.49 19.33 10.74
CA VAL A 259 -7.97 19.29 12.12
C VAL A 259 -8.97 20.41 12.36
N ASP A 260 -9.97 20.16 13.21
CA ASP A 260 -11.10 21.08 13.46
C ASP A 260 -10.73 22.35 14.27
N GLN A 261 -9.50 22.86 14.17
CA GLN A 261 -8.99 23.90 15.07
C GLN A 261 -8.34 25.07 14.32
N ASN A 262 -8.47 26.28 14.89
CA ASN A 262 -7.76 27.51 14.52
C ASN A 262 -6.26 27.44 14.86
N ARG A 263 -5.60 26.35 14.49
CA ARG A 263 -4.16 26.19 14.69
C ARG A 263 -3.45 26.83 13.51
N HIS A 264 -2.68 27.89 13.76
CA HIS A 264 -1.76 28.40 12.76
C HIS A 264 -0.43 27.63 12.88
N ASN A 265 0.30 27.48 11.78
CA ASN A 265 1.69 26.98 11.76
C ASN A 265 1.92 25.66 12.53
N PHE A 266 1.04 24.70 12.31
CA PHE A 266 1.03 23.43 13.04
C PHE A 266 1.42 22.28 12.13
N MET A 267 2.35 21.44 12.56
CA MET A 267 2.71 20.21 11.84
C MET A 267 2.98 19.08 12.83
N PHE A 268 2.50 17.87 12.55
CA PHE A 268 2.73 16.65 13.36
C PHE A 268 2.41 16.80 14.86
N GLY A 269 1.39 17.56 15.24
CA GLY A 269 1.08 17.78 16.66
C GLY A 269 1.74 18.99 17.29
N ILE A 270 2.62 19.70 16.58
CA ILE A 270 3.47 20.72 17.20
C ILE A 270 3.30 22.10 16.52
N PRO A 271 2.82 23.12 17.25
CA PRO A 271 2.71 24.49 16.75
C PRO A 271 4.02 25.27 16.91
N ASP A 272 4.22 26.27 16.05
CA ASP A 272 5.18 27.36 16.22
C ASP A 272 6.64 26.94 16.52
N LEU A 273 7.11 25.87 15.87
CA LEU A 273 8.49 25.41 15.96
C LEU A 273 9.36 25.85 14.79
N HIS A 274 10.67 25.89 15.03
CA HIS A 274 11.71 26.06 14.01
C HIS A 274 11.91 24.77 13.21
N TRP A 275 10.99 24.50 12.28
CA TRP A 275 10.98 23.29 11.46
C TRP A 275 12.23 23.12 10.60
N ASP A 276 12.88 24.21 10.20
CA ASP A 276 14.18 24.19 9.52
C ASP A 276 15.23 23.42 10.34
N THR A 277 15.33 23.68 11.64
CA THR A 277 16.29 23.01 12.53
C THR A 277 15.92 21.54 12.75
N ILE A 278 14.62 21.25 12.87
CA ILE A 278 14.11 19.89 13.03
C ILE A 278 14.42 19.04 11.80
N ILE A 279 14.14 19.57 10.61
CA ILE A 279 14.40 18.89 9.32
C ILE A 279 15.89 18.60 9.16
N LEU A 280 16.77 19.57 9.47
CA LEU A 280 18.22 19.36 9.43
C LEU A 280 18.66 18.24 10.38
N ASN A 281 18.11 18.22 11.60
CA ASN A 281 18.40 17.16 12.56
C ASN A 281 17.90 15.79 12.07
N MET A 282 16.73 15.71 11.44
CA MET A 282 16.22 14.46 10.86
C MET A 282 17.15 13.91 9.77
N PHE A 283 17.72 14.79 8.93
CA PHE A 283 18.68 14.39 7.89
C PHE A 283 20.08 14.05 8.42
N SER A 284 20.41 14.39 9.68
CA SER A 284 21.69 14.03 10.28
C SER A 284 21.86 12.52 10.51
N GLY A 285 20.75 11.77 10.55
CA GLY A 285 20.73 10.31 10.72
C GLY A 285 20.72 9.53 9.42
N LYS A 286 19.91 8.45 9.38
CA LYS A 286 19.77 7.52 8.25
C LYS A 286 18.88 8.06 7.12
N LEU A 287 18.09 9.09 7.39
CA LEU A 287 17.11 9.62 6.45
C LEU A 287 17.78 10.25 5.23
N ASP A 288 17.37 9.83 4.04
CA ASP A 288 17.84 10.39 2.76
C ASP A 288 16.70 11.13 2.03
N LYS A 289 15.45 10.77 2.32
CA LYS A 289 14.25 11.33 1.65
C LYS A 289 13.20 11.77 2.68
N LEU A 290 12.78 13.03 2.63
CA LEU A 290 11.72 13.55 3.49
C LEU A 290 10.66 14.28 2.67
N GLU A 291 9.40 13.94 2.88
CA GLU A 291 8.24 14.68 2.37
C GLU A 291 7.32 15.12 3.52
N LEU A 292 7.08 16.42 3.65
CA LEU A 292 6.16 16.99 4.63
C LEU A 292 4.97 17.64 3.92
N VAL A 293 3.80 17.01 4.00
CA VAL A 293 2.58 17.51 3.34
C VAL A 293 1.64 18.06 4.40
N ASN A 294 1.32 19.34 4.29
CA ASN A 294 0.33 19.98 5.15
C ASN A 294 -0.34 21.10 4.37
N THR A 295 -1.40 20.72 3.67
CA THR A 295 -2.14 21.65 2.83
C THR A 295 -2.97 22.60 3.68
N ASP A 296 -3.47 22.23 4.84
CA ASP A 296 -4.38 23.12 5.57
C ASP A 296 -3.61 24.19 6.37
N PHE A 297 -2.36 23.90 6.76
CA PHE A 297 -1.54 24.80 7.58
C PHE A 297 -0.10 24.94 7.04
N PRO A 298 0.10 25.44 5.81
CA PRO A 298 1.42 25.48 5.16
C PRO A 298 2.42 26.48 5.78
N GLY A 299 2.04 27.24 6.81
CA GLY A 299 2.90 28.22 7.47
C GLY A 299 3.91 27.67 8.50
N TYR A 300 3.99 26.35 8.67
CA TYR A 300 4.93 25.73 9.62
C TYR A 300 6.41 25.89 9.21
N ILE A 301 6.69 26.18 7.94
CA ILE A 301 8.03 26.60 7.47
C ILE A 301 7.93 28.03 6.97
N SER A 302 8.61 28.95 7.68
CA SER A 302 8.72 30.35 7.25
C SER A 302 9.68 30.51 6.07
N TYR A 303 9.61 31.65 5.38
CA TYR A 303 10.54 32.02 4.32
C TYR A 303 12.00 31.90 4.77
N TRP A 304 12.32 32.42 5.96
CA TRP A 304 13.66 32.32 6.53
C TRP A 304 14.06 30.88 6.84
N GLY A 305 13.11 30.05 7.30
CA GLY A 305 13.33 28.63 7.48
C GLY A 305 13.71 27.94 6.17
N VAL A 306 13.04 28.28 5.07
CA VAL A 306 13.42 27.76 3.74
C VAL A 306 14.82 28.21 3.34
N LYS A 307 15.19 29.49 3.52
CA LYS A 307 16.56 29.96 3.23
C LYS A 307 17.64 29.25 4.05
N ILE A 308 17.35 28.94 5.31
CA ILE A 308 18.24 28.13 6.15
C ILE A 308 18.39 26.70 5.59
N LEU A 309 17.29 26.09 5.12
CA LEU A 309 17.32 24.74 4.54
C LEU A 309 18.10 24.71 3.22
N GLU A 310 17.89 25.69 2.34
CA GLU A 310 18.63 25.84 1.08
C GLU A 310 20.15 25.93 1.33
N GLU A 311 20.56 26.71 2.33
CA GLU A 311 21.99 26.88 2.66
C GLU A 311 22.57 25.63 3.34
N LYS A 312 21.84 25.01 4.27
CA LYS A 312 22.40 23.98 5.16
C LYS A 312 22.24 22.54 4.70
N LEU A 313 21.20 22.19 3.93
CA LEU A 313 21.03 20.83 3.44
C LEU A 313 22.20 20.37 2.54
N PRO A 314 22.72 21.18 1.60
CA PRO A 314 23.88 20.80 0.80
C PRO A 314 25.14 20.52 1.62
N LEU A 315 25.31 21.22 2.75
CA LEU A 315 26.48 21.06 3.63
C LEU A 315 26.51 19.70 4.35
N LEU A 316 25.40 18.96 4.38
CA LEU A 316 25.34 17.60 4.94
C LEU A 316 26.04 16.55 4.06
N LYS A 317 26.38 16.89 2.81
CA LYS A 317 27.09 15.99 1.86
C LYS A 317 26.39 14.64 1.68
N LYS A 318 25.07 14.64 1.70
CA LYS A 318 24.20 13.47 1.46
C LYS A 318 23.37 13.70 0.22
N GLU A 319 23.05 12.64 -0.51
CA GLU A 319 22.14 12.72 -1.65
C GLU A 319 20.69 12.94 -1.17
N ILE A 320 20.37 14.14 -0.69
CA ILE A 320 19.09 14.46 -0.05
C ILE A 320 18.00 14.68 -1.11
N TRP A 321 16.80 14.21 -0.79
CA TRP A 321 15.56 14.58 -1.47
C TRP A 321 14.62 15.12 -0.40
N PHE A 322 14.29 16.40 -0.49
CA PHE A 322 13.41 17.08 0.44
C PHE A 322 12.27 17.75 -0.32
N SER A 323 11.05 17.61 0.19
CA SER A 323 9.87 18.30 -0.31
C SER A 323 8.96 18.67 0.86
N ALA A 324 8.42 19.89 0.86
CA ALA A 324 7.52 20.33 1.92
C ALA A 324 6.47 21.35 1.42
N SER A 325 5.25 21.29 1.96
CA SER A 325 4.28 22.38 1.83
C SER A 325 4.79 23.64 2.54
N CYS A 326 4.68 24.82 1.92
CA CYS A 326 5.03 26.12 2.49
C CYS A 326 4.07 27.24 2.03
N SER A 327 4.02 28.37 2.74
CA SER A 327 3.05 29.45 2.47
C SER A 327 3.64 30.80 2.06
N GLU A 328 4.91 31.07 2.38
CA GLU A 328 5.48 32.43 2.36
C GLU A 328 6.23 32.83 1.08
N TYR A 329 6.13 32.05 0.00
CA TYR A 329 6.75 32.43 -1.28
C TYR A 329 5.78 33.25 -2.15
N SER A 330 6.26 34.40 -2.65
CA SER A 330 5.48 35.25 -3.56
C SER A 330 5.62 34.86 -5.02
N GLU A 331 6.72 34.21 -5.37
CA GLU A 331 7.10 33.88 -6.75
C GLU A 331 7.64 32.45 -6.82
N GLU A 332 7.36 31.78 -7.95
CA GLU A 332 7.98 30.51 -8.30
C GLU A 332 9.46 30.73 -8.60
N CYS A 333 10.32 29.83 -8.15
CA CYS A 333 11.74 29.88 -8.44
C CYS A 333 12.29 28.48 -8.72
N GLU A 334 13.25 28.40 -9.62
CA GLU A 334 13.97 27.20 -9.99
C GLU A 334 15.44 27.59 -10.20
N TYR A 335 16.34 27.02 -9.41
CA TYR A 335 17.77 27.25 -9.53
C TYR A 335 18.58 26.13 -8.87
N ASP A 336 19.86 26.04 -9.26
CA ASP A 336 20.80 25.06 -8.69
C ASP A 336 21.77 25.71 -7.70
N VAL A 337 22.04 25.04 -6.58
CA VAL A 337 23.08 25.40 -5.61
C VAL A 337 23.84 24.14 -5.19
N ASP A 338 25.15 24.12 -5.40
CA ASP A 338 26.05 23.04 -4.94
C ASP A 338 25.62 21.61 -5.32
N GLY A 339 25.01 21.45 -6.50
CA GLY A 339 24.51 20.15 -6.98
C GLY A 339 23.12 19.78 -6.43
N TYR A 340 22.37 20.76 -5.94
CA TYR A 340 20.97 20.62 -5.55
C TYR A 340 20.08 21.55 -6.38
N SER A 341 19.02 20.99 -6.95
CA SER A 341 17.92 21.75 -7.54
C SER A 341 17.03 22.25 -6.41
N VAL A 342 16.73 23.54 -6.41
CA VAL A 342 15.79 24.20 -5.52
C VAL A 342 14.61 24.69 -6.36
N ASP A 343 13.44 24.10 -6.12
CA ASP A 343 12.23 24.40 -6.88
C ASP A 343 11.12 24.83 -5.91
N VAL A 344 10.50 25.98 -6.15
CA VAL A 344 9.27 26.41 -5.46
C VAL A 344 8.14 26.44 -6.47
N ILE A 345 7.20 25.51 -6.32
CA ILE A 345 6.05 25.38 -7.22
C ILE A 345 4.80 25.88 -6.51
N ARG A 346 4.07 26.80 -7.15
CA ARG A 346 2.77 27.26 -6.64
C ARG A 346 1.69 26.25 -7.01
N THR A 347 1.07 25.62 -6.02
CA THR A 347 -0.05 24.69 -6.23
C THR A 347 -1.41 25.38 -6.11
N SER A 348 -1.48 26.49 -5.36
CA SER A 348 -2.68 27.33 -5.23
C SER A 348 -2.29 28.76 -4.85
N PRO A 349 -3.24 29.73 -4.81
CA PRO A 349 -2.95 31.09 -4.39
C PRO A 349 -2.21 31.24 -3.05
N SER A 350 -2.45 30.33 -2.11
CA SER A 350 -1.89 30.32 -0.74
C SER A 350 -1.00 29.11 -0.44
N HIS A 351 -0.72 28.27 -1.44
CA HIS A 351 -0.04 27.00 -1.26
C HIS A 351 1.12 26.86 -2.22
N HIS A 352 2.29 26.67 -1.64
CA HIS A 352 3.52 26.40 -2.38
C HIS A 352 4.09 25.06 -1.90
N ILE A 353 4.88 24.43 -2.76
CA ILE A 353 5.70 23.29 -2.41
C ILE A 353 7.14 23.69 -2.69
N ILE A 354 7.97 23.66 -1.66
CA ILE A 354 9.42 23.76 -1.79
C ILE A 354 9.97 22.35 -1.99
N SER A 355 10.87 22.19 -2.97
CA SER A 355 11.64 20.99 -3.22
C SER A 355 13.12 21.34 -3.22
N ILE A 356 13.93 20.61 -2.45
CA ILE A 356 15.40 20.70 -2.47
C ILE A 356 15.93 19.30 -2.71
N LYS A 357 16.47 19.05 -3.90
CA LYS A 357 16.83 17.70 -4.36
C LYS A 357 18.23 17.69 -4.93
N HIS A 358 19.05 16.76 -4.46
CA HIS A 358 20.34 16.48 -5.07
C HIS A 358 20.15 16.10 -6.54
N SER A 359 21.01 16.57 -7.46
CA SER A 359 20.82 16.43 -8.93
C SER A 359 20.45 15.02 -9.42
N PRO A 360 21.06 13.91 -8.94
CA PRO A 360 20.67 12.54 -9.30
C PRO A 360 19.23 12.17 -8.94
N ARG A 361 18.62 12.90 -8.00
CA ARG A 361 17.31 12.60 -7.40
C ARG A 361 16.19 13.51 -7.88
N VAL A 362 16.47 14.48 -8.75
CA VAL A 362 15.49 15.47 -9.23
C VAL A 362 14.24 14.81 -9.83
N ASN A 363 14.46 13.73 -10.60
CA ASN A 363 13.39 12.96 -11.25
C ASN A 363 12.69 11.95 -10.33
N GLU A 364 13.18 11.74 -9.11
CA GLU A 364 12.50 10.87 -8.15
C GLU A 364 11.20 11.51 -7.68
N LYS A 365 10.16 10.68 -7.60
CA LYS A 365 8.90 11.01 -6.92
C LYS A 365 8.82 10.28 -5.59
N PHE A 366 8.06 10.81 -4.63
CA PHE A 366 7.59 9.97 -3.53
C PHE A 366 6.50 9.08 -4.11
N GLU A 367 6.64 7.75 -4.02
CA GLU A 367 5.64 6.84 -4.57
C GLU A 367 4.32 7.03 -3.82
N GLU A 368 3.29 7.50 -4.55
CA GLU A 368 1.95 7.82 -4.04
C GLU A 368 1.06 6.62 -3.75
#